data_AF-Q4TJ20-F1
#
_entry.id   AF-Q4TJ20-F1
#
_cell.length_a   1.000
_cell.length_b   1.000
_cell.length_c   1.000
_cell.angle_alpha   90.00
_cell.angle_beta   90.00
_cell.angle_gamma   90.00
#
_symmetry.space_group_name_H-M   'P 1'
#
loop_
_entity.id
_entity.type
_entity.pdbx_description
1 polymer ?
#
loop_
_entity_poly.entity_id
_entity_poly.type
_entity_poly.pdbx_seq_one_letter_code
_entity_poly.pdbx_strand_id
1 'polypeptide(L)'
;MATDHVNGNGTEEPMDTTAAANRSEHFPALLEAGLPQNVAEKLDGLYVAGLVAHSDLDERAIEALKEFNEEGALQVLVQFKESDLSHVQNKSAFLCGVMKTYRQREKQGTKVSDSSKGPDEAKIKALLDRTEYTLDVTTGQRKYGGPPPESVYTGAQPPVGTEVG
;
A
#
# COMPACT_ATOMS: atom_id res chain seq x y z
N MET A 1 -14.71 52.17 49.56
CA MET A 1 -13.63 51.23 49.92
C MET A 1 -13.87 49.98 49.07
N ALA A 2 -13.14 49.84 47.96
CA ALA A 2 -11.87 49.08 47.82
C ALA A 2 -12.21 47.63 47.37
N THR A 3 -12.19 47.33 46.06
CA THR A 3 -11.11 46.66 45.25
C THR A 3 -10.95 45.17 45.65
N ASP A 4 -10.93 44.14 44.79
CA ASP A 4 -10.05 43.75 43.65
C ASP A 4 -10.70 42.46 43.04
N HIS A 5 -10.87 42.27 41.72
CA HIS A 5 -9.97 41.64 40.72
C HIS A 5 -9.53 40.17 40.96
N VAL A 6 -9.84 39.27 39.99
CA VAL A 6 -9.00 38.19 39.37
C VAL A 6 -9.93 37.25 38.54
N ASN A 7 -9.98 37.34 37.21
CA ASN A 7 -9.13 36.72 36.17
C ASN A 7 -9.35 35.21 35.94
N GLY A 8 -9.81 34.88 34.72
CA GLY A 8 -9.11 33.94 33.86
C GLY A 8 -9.56 32.48 33.80
N ASN A 9 -9.50 31.96 32.57
CA ASN A 9 -9.39 30.55 32.18
C ASN A 9 -10.72 29.79 32.03
N GLY A 10 -11.06 29.17 30.91
CA GLY A 10 -10.35 28.99 29.64
C GLY A 10 -11.34 28.37 28.67
N THR A 11 -11.27 28.81 27.42
CA THR A 11 -11.95 28.16 26.30
C THR A 11 -11.31 26.79 26.11
N GLU A 12 -12.00 25.74 26.53
CA GLU A 12 -11.71 24.39 26.07
C GLU A 12 -12.87 24.02 25.16
N GLU A 13 -12.72 24.37 23.87
CA GLU A 13 -13.49 23.70 22.84
C GLU A 13 -13.24 22.19 23.01
N PRO A 14 -14.27 21.35 23.05
CA PRO A 14 -14.08 19.92 23.02
C PRO A 14 -13.53 19.59 21.63
N MET A 15 -12.19 19.56 21.51
CA MET A 15 -11.51 19.02 20.36
C MET A 15 -12.04 17.60 20.15
N ASP A 16 -12.66 17.36 19.00
CA ASP A 16 -13.15 16.08 18.50
C ASP A 16 -12.12 14.95 18.73
N THR A 17 -12.18 14.31 19.90
CA THR A 17 -11.25 13.24 20.33
C THR A 17 -11.85 11.87 20.05
N THR A 18 -12.72 11.76 19.04
CA THR A 18 -13.40 10.49 18.71
C THR A 18 -12.65 9.72 17.60
N ALA A 19 -11.68 10.34 16.91
CA ALA A 19 -10.90 9.68 15.85
C ALA A 19 -9.63 8.96 16.35
N ALA A 20 -9.22 9.16 17.60
CA ALA A 20 -7.96 8.63 18.14
C ALA A 20 -7.98 7.13 18.49
N ALA A 21 -9.15 6.48 18.50
CA ALA A 21 -9.30 5.16 19.11
C ALA A 21 -8.85 3.95 18.27
N ASN A 22 -8.47 4.12 17.00
CA ASN A 22 -8.03 3.01 16.13
C ASN A 22 -6.87 3.42 15.20
N ARG A 23 -5.87 4.14 15.71
CA ARG A 23 -4.62 4.39 14.97
C ARG A 23 -3.56 3.36 15.36
N SER A 24 -2.75 2.91 14.40
CA SER A 24 -1.66 1.99 14.73
C SER A 24 -0.51 2.71 15.43
N GLU A 25 0.36 1.95 16.09
CA GLU A 25 1.59 2.47 16.70
C GLU A 25 2.54 3.12 15.69
N HIS A 26 2.36 2.86 14.39
CA HIS A 26 3.17 3.41 13.31
C HIS A 26 2.70 4.78 12.82
N PHE A 27 1.52 5.24 13.24
CA PHE A 27 0.99 6.53 12.83
C PHE A 27 1.93 7.72 13.12
N PRO A 28 2.54 7.85 14.32
CA PRO A 28 3.51 8.92 14.59
C PRO A 28 4.72 8.87 13.65
N ALA A 29 5.23 7.68 13.34
CA ALA A 29 6.37 7.52 12.44
C ALA A 29 6.04 7.98 11.00
N LEU A 30 4.80 7.79 10.54
CA LEU A 30 4.35 8.30 9.24
C LEU A 30 4.34 9.84 9.19
N LEU A 31 3.94 10.49 10.29
CA LEU A 31 3.97 11.95 10.40
C LEU A 31 5.41 12.48 10.48
N GLU A 32 6.28 11.83 11.26
CA GLU A 32 7.70 12.18 11.35
C GLU A 32 8.44 11.97 10.02
N ALA A 33 8.03 10.98 9.23
CA ALA A 33 8.51 10.80 7.86
C ALA A 33 8.11 11.97 6.95
N GLY A 34 7.19 12.84 7.37
CA GLY A 34 6.76 14.03 6.64
C GLY A 34 5.59 13.79 5.68
N LEU A 35 4.79 12.75 5.90
CA LEU A 35 3.53 12.55 5.18
C LEU A 35 2.46 13.53 5.70
N PRO A 36 1.60 14.08 4.82
CA PRO A 36 0.44 14.85 5.25
C PRO A 36 -0.47 14.02 6.17
N GLN A 37 -1.09 14.65 7.16
CA GLN A 37 -1.92 13.97 8.16
C GLN A 37 -2.98 13.06 7.51
N ASN A 38 -3.72 13.56 6.54
CA ASN A 38 -4.77 12.79 5.86
C ASN A 38 -4.22 11.57 5.11
N VAL A 39 -3.02 11.67 4.53
CA VAL A 39 -2.34 10.57 3.83
C VAL A 39 -1.83 9.54 4.84
N ALA A 40 -1.23 10.00 5.94
CA ALA A 40 -0.78 9.15 7.03
C ALA A 40 -1.95 8.39 7.66
N GLU A 41 -3.09 9.05 7.90
CA GLU A 41 -4.30 8.40 8.43
C GLU A 41 -4.84 7.33 7.47
N LYS A 42 -4.81 7.62 6.17
CA LYS A 42 -5.25 6.66 5.15
C LYS A 42 -4.36 5.43 5.11
N LEU A 43 -3.04 5.62 5.14
CA LEU A 43 -2.06 4.54 5.14
C LEU A 43 -2.12 3.72 6.44
N ASP A 44 -2.23 4.39 7.58
CA ASP A 44 -2.42 3.76 8.88
C ASP A 44 -3.68 2.90 8.93
N GLY A 45 -4.78 3.37 8.33
CA GLY A 45 -5.99 2.57 8.15
C GLY A 45 -5.77 1.27 7.36
N LEU A 46 -4.77 1.20 6.47
CA LEU A 46 -4.40 -0.04 5.77
C LEU A 46 -3.64 -1.00 6.68
N TYR A 47 -2.79 -0.45 7.57
CA TYR A 47 -2.09 -1.23 8.59
C TYR A 47 -3.06 -1.84 9.59
N VAL A 48 -4.01 -1.05 10.10
CA VAL A 48 -5.05 -1.51 11.03
C VAL A 48 -5.97 -2.55 10.38
N ALA A 49 -6.25 -2.42 9.07
CA ALA A 49 -7.01 -3.41 8.32
C ALA A 49 -6.24 -4.72 8.03
N GLY A 50 -4.93 -4.78 8.34
CA GLY A 50 -4.08 -5.94 8.07
C GLY A 50 -3.83 -6.20 6.58
N LEU A 51 -4.04 -5.20 5.71
CA LEU A 51 -3.79 -5.33 4.27
C LEU A 51 -2.29 -5.26 3.93
N VAL A 52 -1.53 -4.58 4.78
CA VAL A 52 -0.11 -4.27 4.62
C VAL A 52 0.47 -4.02 6.02
N ALA A 53 1.69 -4.46 6.29
CA ALA A 53 2.42 -4.12 7.51
C ALA A 53 3.32 -2.89 7.26
N HIS A 54 3.70 -2.19 8.34
CA HIS A 54 4.65 -1.08 8.22
C HIS A 54 5.98 -1.51 7.58
N SER A 55 6.47 -2.73 7.90
CA SER A 55 7.69 -3.29 7.33
C SER A 55 7.60 -3.74 5.86
N ASP A 56 6.39 -3.81 5.29
CA ASP A 56 6.20 -4.19 3.88
C ASP A 56 6.49 -3.02 2.92
N LEU A 57 6.54 -1.78 3.45
CA LEU A 57 6.79 -0.56 2.70
C LEU A 57 8.15 0.01 3.08
N ASP A 58 9.08 -0.01 2.13
CA ASP A 58 10.42 0.55 2.34
C ASP A 58 10.39 2.08 2.36
N GLU A 59 11.41 2.69 2.97
CA GLU A 59 11.61 4.14 3.02
C GLU A 59 11.48 4.79 1.64
N ARG A 60 12.02 4.16 0.59
CA ARG A 60 11.93 4.66 -0.80
C ARG A 60 10.49 4.78 -1.30
N ALA A 61 9.61 3.85 -0.92
CA ALA A 61 8.20 3.91 -1.29
C ALA A 61 7.49 5.05 -0.54
N ILE A 62 7.83 5.24 0.73
CA ILE A 62 7.31 6.36 1.54
C ILE A 62 7.79 7.70 0.99
N GLU A 63 9.08 7.82 0.63
CA GLU A 63 9.64 9.00 -0.02
C GLU A 63 8.95 9.32 -1.35
N ALA A 64 8.74 8.30 -2.20
CA ALA A 64 8.02 8.47 -3.45
C ALA A 64 6.58 8.94 -3.24
N LEU A 65 5.92 8.49 -2.16
CA LEU A 65 4.56 8.91 -1.81
C LEU A 65 4.51 10.38 -1.38
N LYS A 66 5.55 10.88 -0.67
CA LYS A 66 5.68 12.29 -0.26
C LYS A 66 5.82 13.26 -1.43
N GLU A 67 6.34 12.80 -2.56
CA GLU A 67 6.47 13.63 -3.77
C GLU A 67 5.11 13.92 -4.45
N PHE A 68 4.04 13.22 -4.07
CA PHE A 68 2.69 13.52 -4.57
C PHE A 68 2.09 14.68 -3.78
N ASN A 69 1.20 15.42 -4.44
CA ASN A 69 0.25 16.24 -3.72
C ASN A 69 -0.69 15.36 -2.88
N GLU A 70 -1.31 15.96 -1.87
CA GLU A 70 -2.17 15.23 -0.93
C GLU A 70 -3.28 14.43 -1.63
N GLU A 71 -3.98 15.05 -2.57
CA GLU A 71 -5.05 14.39 -3.34
C GLU A 71 -4.52 13.19 -4.15
N GLY A 72 -3.37 13.35 -4.80
CA GLY A 72 -2.76 12.28 -5.58
C GLY A 72 -2.30 11.10 -4.73
N ALA A 73 -1.67 11.37 -3.58
CA ALA A 73 -1.28 10.35 -2.63
C ALA A 73 -2.50 9.57 -2.09
N LEU A 74 -3.58 10.26 -1.75
CA LEU A 74 -4.82 9.63 -1.31
C LEU A 74 -5.41 8.71 -2.38
N GLN A 75 -5.43 9.15 -3.64
CA GLN A 75 -5.91 8.34 -4.76
C GLN A 75 -5.04 7.11 -5.03
N VAL A 76 -3.71 7.24 -4.91
CA VAL A 76 -2.79 6.08 -4.98
C VAL A 76 -3.12 5.08 -3.88
N LEU A 77 -3.30 5.53 -2.64
CA LEU A 77 -3.62 4.64 -1.51
C LEU A 77 -5.01 3.99 -1.65
N VAL A 78 -5.99 4.70 -2.21
CA VAL A 78 -7.31 4.12 -2.54
C VAL A 78 -7.15 3.00 -3.57
N GLN A 79 -6.43 3.26 -4.68
CA GLN A 79 -6.20 2.24 -5.70
C GLN A 79 -5.40 1.05 -5.16
N PHE A 80 -4.42 1.29 -4.29
CA PHE A 80 -3.66 0.24 -3.63
C PHE A 80 -4.55 -0.62 -2.72
N LYS A 81 -5.46 0.00 -1.95
CA LYS A 81 -6.45 -0.69 -1.12
C LYS A 81 -7.42 -1.56 -1.93
N GLU A 82 -7.88 -1.06 -3.07
CA GLU A 82 -8.83 -1.76 -3.93
C GLU A 82 -8.18 -2.88 -4.78
N SER A 83 -6.85 -2.90 -4.82
CA SER A 83 -6.09 -3.94 -5.52
C SER A 83 -6.08 -5.25 -4.74
N ASP A 84 -6.03 -6.36 -5.47
CA ASP A 84 -5.82 -7.68 -4.86
C ASP A 84 -4.35 -7.86 -4.49
N LEU A 85 -4.06 -7.78 -3.19
CA LEU A 85 -2.71 -7.92 -2.64
C LEU A 85 -2.34 -9.37 -2.27
N SER A 86 -3.24 -10.34 -2.42
CA SER A 86 -3.10 -11.69 -1.85
C SER A 86 -1.84 -12.44 -2.35
N HIS A 87 -1.45 -12.19 -3.60
CA HIS A 87 -0.31 -12.85 -4.26
C HIS A 87 0.82 -11.86 -4.59
N VAL A 88 0.81 -10.67 -3.99
CA VAL A 88 1.86 -9.67 -4.16
C VAL A 88 2.97 -9.96 -3.14
N GLN A 89 4.14 -10.40 -3.60
CA GLN A 89 5.27 -10.70 -2.69
C GLN A 89 5.96 -9.42 -2.19
N ASN A 90 6.07 -8.40 -3.04
CA ASN A 90 6.73 -7.14 -2.70
C ASN A 90 5.73 -5.98 -2.74
N LYS A 91 5.16 -5.61 -1.58
CA LYS A 91 4.16 -4.55 -1.47
C LYS A 91 4.74 -3.18 -1.80
N SER A 92 5.97 -2.88 -1.36
CA SER A 92 6.72 -1.66 -1.66
C SER A 92 6.84 -1.43 -3.17
N ALA A 93 7.26 -2.45 -3.93
CA ALA A 93 7.35 -2.39 -5.38
C ALA A 93 5.99 -2.26 -6.05
N PHE A 94 4.96 -2.94 -5.54
CA PHE A 94 3.59 -2.82 -6.05
C PHE A 94 3.05 -1.39 -5.85
N LEU A 95 3.17 -0.82 -4.66
CA LEU A 95 2.80 0.57 -4.38
C LEU A 95 3.54 1.55 -5.30
N CYS A 96 4.85 1.36 -5.49
CA CYS A 96 5.64 2.14 -6.46
C CYS A 96 5.09 2.02 -7.89
N GLY A 97 4.64 0.84 -8.30
CA GLY A 97 3.99 0.63 -9.58
C GLY A 97 2.66 1.39 -9.70
N VAL A 98 1.83 1.39 -8.65
CA VAL A 98 0.58 2.15 -8.58
C VAL A 98 0.86 3.65 -8.69
N MET A 99 1.84 4.16 -7.93
CA MET A 99 2.33 5.54 -8.01
C MET A 99 2.79 5.92 -9.41
N LYS A 100 3.55 5.04 -10.08
CA LYS A 100 4.04 5.26 -11.44
C LYS A 100 2.88 5.37 -12.43
N THR A 101 1.90 4.47 -12.36
CA THR A 101 0.70 4.51 -13.21
C THR A 101 -0.13 5.76 -12.95
N TYR A 102 -0.26 6.18 -11.67
CA TYR A 102 -0.91 7.44 -11.32
C TYR A 102 -0.21 8.65 -11.96
N ARG A 103 1.12 8.76 -11.86
CA ARG A 103 1.86 9.87 -12.50
C ARG A 103 1.70 9.86 -14.02
N GLN A 104 1.63 8.68 -14.62
CA GLN A 104 1.46 8.55 -16.06
C GLN A 104 0.08 9.02 -16.51
N ARG A 105 -1.00 8.68 -15.78
CA ARG A 105 -2.36 9.16 -16.10
C ARG A 105 -2.50 10.67 -15.93
N GLU A 106 -1.91 11.26 -14.87
CA GLU A 106 -1.96 12.70 -14.62
C GLU A 106 -1.32 13.50 -15.77
N LYS A 107 -0.18 13.02 -16.29
CA LYS A 107 0.56 13.70 -17.35
C LYS A 107 -0.05 13.52 -18.74
N GLN A 108 -0.69 12.38 -19.00
CA GLN A 108 -1.15 12.01 -20.35
C GLN A 108 -2.68 12.06 -20.52
N GLY A 109 -3.45 12.37 -19.46
CA GLY A 109 -4.92 12.44 -19.49
C GLY A 109 -5.61 11.14 -19.92
N THR A 110 -4.88 10.02 -19.94
CA THR A 110 -5.33 8.78 -20.58
C THR A 110 -6.13 7.91 -19.61
N LYS A 111 -7.30 7.43 -20.07
CA LYS A 111 -8.15 6.49 -19.34
C LYS A 111 -7.53 5.08 -19.41
N VAL A 112 -6.65 4.76 -18.48
CA VAL A 112 -6.24 3.36 -18.26
C VAL A 112 -7.41 2.65 -17.60
N SER A 113 -7.94 1.61 -18.26
CA SER A 113 -9.10 0.86 -17.81
C SER A 113 -8.84 0.27 -16.43
N ASP A 114 -9.82 0.40 -15.55
CA ASP A 114 -9.88 -0.24 -14.23
C ASP A 114 -9.67 -1.74 -14.44
N SER A 115 -8.54 -2.27 -13.98
CA SER A 115 -8.17 -3.69 -14.10
C SER A 115 -9.11 -4.49 -13.21
N SER A 116 -10.28 -4.78 -13.74
CA SER A 116 -11.35 -5.52 -13.10
C SER A 116 -10.80 -6.84 -12.57
N LYS A 117 -10.75 -6.92 -11.23
CA LYS A 117 -10.77 -8.09 -10.32
C LYS A 117 -10.01 -9.34 -10.77
N GLY A 118 -9.17 -9.86 -9.86
CA GLY A 118 -8.39 -11.08 -10.06
C GLY A 118 -9.20 -12.31 -10.48
N PRO A 119 -8.52 -13.38 -10.94
CA PRO A 119 -9.17 -14.64 -11.24
C PRO A 119 -9.80 -15.20 -9.96
N ASP A 120 -10.74 -16.12 -10.11
CA ASP A 120 -11.39 -16.78 -8.97
C ASP A 120 -10.36 -17.38 -8.00
N GLU A 121 -10.36 -16.90 -6.75
CA GLU A 121 -9.36 -17.25 -5.74
C GLU A 121 -9.38 -18.75 -5.42
N ALA A 122 -10.57 -19.38 -5.40
CA ALA A 122 -10.69 -20.81 -5.12
C ALA A 122 -10.06 -21.65 -6.23
N LYS A 123 -10.21 -21.25 -7.50
CA LYS A 123 -9.54 -21.91 -8.64
C LYS A 123 -8.03 -21.71 -8.61
N ILE A 124 -7.56 -20.51 -8.27
CA ILE A 124 -6.12 -20.24 -8.14
C ILE A 124 -5.53 -21.09 -7.02
N LYS A 125 -6.17 -21.11 -5.84
CA LYS A 125 -5.73 -21.91 -4.70
C LYS A 125 -5.67 -23.40 -5.04
N ALA A 126 -6.69 -23.95 -5.69
CA ALA A 126 -6.71 -25.35 -6.10
C ALA A 126 -5.61 -25.68 -7.13
N LEU A 127 -5.29 -24.74 -8.02
CA LEU A 127 -4.19 -24.91 -8.97
C LEU A 127 -2.85 -24.94 -8.23
N LEU A 128 -2.57 -23.93 -7.41
CA LEU A 128 -1.30 -23.81 -6.68
C LEU A 128 -1.07 -25.01 -5.73
N ASP A 129 -2.11 -25.50 -5.06
CA ASP A 129 -2.05 -26.68 -4.18
C ASP A 129 -1.72 -27.97 -4.96
N ARG A 130 -2.36 -28.16 -6.13
CA ARG A 130 -2.10 -29.34 -6.97
C ARG A 130 -0.71 -29.34 -7.59
N THR A 131 -0.20 -28.18 -7.98
CA THR A 131 1.01 -28.09 -8.79
C THR A 131 2.25 -27.72 -7.98
N GLU A 132 2.10 -27.21 -6.76
CA GLU A 132 3.19 -26.70 -5.91
C GLU A 132 3.95 -25.52 -6.54
N TYR A 133 3.33 -24.83 -7.50
CA TYR A 133 3.90 -23.63 -8.12
C TYR A 133 3.53 -22.38 -7.33
N THR A 134 4.35 -21.34 -7.45
CA THR A 134 4.07 -20.02 -6.86
C THR A 134 3.32 -19.12 -7.85
N LEU A 135 2.59 -18.14 -7.33
CA LEU A 135 2.01 -17.05 -8.13
C LEU A 135 2.48 -15.72 -7.53
N ASP A 136 3.16 -14.92 -8.35
CA ASP A 136 3.57 -13.56 -7.99
C ASP A 136 2.83 -12.54 -8.84
N VAL A 137 2.25 -11.54 -8.17
CA VAL A 137 1.46 -10.47 -8.79
C VAL A 137 2.21 -9.15 -8.65
N THR A 138 2.43 -8.50 -9.78
CA THR A 138 2.95 -7.14 -9.89
C THR A 138 1.92 -6.25 -10.60
N THR A 139 2.13 -4.94 -10.62
CA THR A 139 1.17 -3.99 -11.20
C THR A 139 0.93 -4.13 -12.70
N GLY A 140 1.80 -4.85 -13.42
CA GLY A 140 1.67 -5.08 -14.86
C GLY A 140 1.69 -6.55 -15.29
N GLN A 141 2.00 -7.48 -14.39
CA GLN A 141 2.19 -8.89 -14.73
C GLN A 141 1.75 -9.80 -13.58
N ARG A 142 1.12 -10.93 -13.92
CA ARG A 142 0.87 -12.06 -13.01
C ARG A 142 1.72 -13.23 -13.48
N LYS A 143 2.71 -13.62 -12.68
CA LYS A 143 3.68 -14.65 -13.02
C LYS A 143 3.41 -15.90 -12.21
N TYR A 144 2.98 -16.97 -12.88
CA TYR A 144 2.84 -18.30 -12.30
C TYR A 144 4.17 -19.06 -12.49
N GLY A 145 4.83 -19.40 -11.39
CA GLY A 145 6.09 -20.15 -11.35
C GLY A 145 7.38 -19.36 -11.45
N GLY A 146 8.48 -20.11 -11.62
CA GLY A 146 9.83 -19.57 -11.81
C GLY A 146 10.47 -19.20 -10.48
N PRO A 147 11.02 -20.17 -9.72
CA PRO A 147 11.39 -21.53 -10.15
C PRO A 147 10.24 -22.57 -10.20
N PRO A 148 10.29 -23.62 -11.05
CA PRO A 148 9.44 -24.80 -10.89
C PRO A 148 9.73 -25.51 -9.54
N PRO A 149 8.75 -26.24 -8.99
CA PRO A 149 8.93 -27.00 -7.75
C PRO A 149 10.01 -28.09 -7.93
N GLU A 150 10.72 -28.40 -6.85
CA GLU A 150 11.82 -29.38 -6.87
C GLU A 150 11.36 -30.77 -7.34
N SER A 151 10.10 -31.12 -7.08
CA SER A 151 9.43 -32.33 -7.58
C SER A 151 9.46 -32.46 -9.11
N VAL A 152 9.47 -31.33 -9.83
CA VAL A 152 9.38 -31.26 -11.30
C VAL A 152 10.74 -30.98 -11.93
N TYR A 153 11.60 -30.19 -11.29
CA TYR A 153 12.91 -29.86 -11.84
C TYR A 153 13.91 -29.49 -10.74
N THR A 154 14.98 -30.29 -10.62
CA THR A 154 16.06 -30.13 -9.62
C THR A 154 17.30 -29.43 -10.17
N GLY A 155 17.25 -28.90 -11.40
CA GLY A 155 18.39 -28.23 -12.03
C GLY A 155 18.59 -26.80 -11.54
N ALA A 156 19.73 -26.21 -11.90
CA ALA A 156 20.04 -24.82 -11.58
C ALA A 156 19.00 -23.88 -12.22
N GLN A 157 18.44 -23.00 -11.41
CA GLN A 157 17.42 -22.07 -11.86
C GLN A 157 18.04 -20.99 -12.75
N PRO A 158 17.41 -20.66 -13.89
CA PRO A 158 17.90 -19.56 -14.71
C PRO A 158 17.83 -18.25 -13.92
N PRO A 159 18.83 -17.36 -14.05
CA PRO A 159 18.79 -16.07 -13.39
C PRO A 159 17.59 -15.24 -13.89
N VAL A 160 17.12 -14.34 -13.02
CA VAL A 160 16.04 -13.40 -13.35
C VAL A 160 16.35 -12.67 -14.67
N GLY A 161 15.43 -12.75 -15.63
CA GLY A 161 15.58 -12.12 -16.95
C GLY A 161 16.11 -13.02 -18.08
N THR A 162 16.20 -14.35 -17.88
CA THR A 162 16.50 -15.27 -18.99
C THR A 162 15.26 -15.47 -19.87
N GLU A 163 15.16 -14.73 -20.96
CA GLU A 163 14.25 -15.07 -22.07
C GLU A 163 14.90 -16.15 -22.95
N VAL A 164 14.17 -17.24 -23.19
CA VAL A 164 14.55 -18.23 -24.21
C VAL A 164 13.98 -17.70 -25.53
N GLY A 165 14.87 -17.18 -26.38
CA GLY A 165 14.54 -16.69 -27.73
C GLY A 165 14.30 -17.81 -28.74
#